data_AF-A0A6M3KBI5-F1
#
_entry.id   AF-A0A6M3KBI5-F1
#
_cell.length_a   1.000
_cell.length_b   1.000
_cell.length_c   1.000
_cell.angle_alpha   90.00
_cell.angle_beta   90.00
_cell.angle_gamma   90.00
#
_symmetry.space_group_name_H-M   'P 1'
#
loop_
_entity.id
_entity.type
_entity.pdbx_description
1 polymer ?
#
loop_
_entity_poly.entity_id
_entity_poly.type
_entity_poly.pdbx_seq_one_letter_code
_entity_poly.pdbx_strand_id
1 'polypeptide(L)' 'MEERKALKRIFPFGKHKGEYIGDVIMEDQKYLLWLIDEDWFEKNYPTLFEATTFILKNENLI' A
#
# COMPACT_ATOMS: atom_id res chain seq x y z
N MET A 1 6.79 5.24 14.75
CA MET A 1 5.41 5.05 15.29
C MET A 1 4.39 4.98 14.16
N GLU A 2 4.53 5.82 13.13
CA GLU A 2 3.62 5.87 11.98
C GLU A 2 3.77 4.68 11.00
N GLU A 3 4.99 4.20 10.76
CA GLU A 3 5.24 3.03 9.90
C GLU A 3 4.50 1.76 10.34
N ARG A 4 4.57 1.41 11.63
CA ARG A 4 3.85 0.26 12.18
C ARG A 4 2.33 0.38 12.02
N LYS A 5 1.79 1.60 11.94
CA LYS A 5 0.36 1.81 11.65
C LYS A 5 0.09 1.64 10.16
N ALA A 6 0.95 2.16 9.29
CA ALA A 6 0.83 2.01 7.85
C ALA A 6 0.87 0.53 7.43
N LEU A 7 1.82 -0.26 7.94
CA LEU A 7 1.92 -1.70 7.68
C LEU A 7 0.65 -2.48 8.06
N LYS A 8 -0.10 -2.02 9.07
CA LYS A 8 -1.32 -2.67 9.57
C LYS A 8 -2.61 -2.23 8.87
N ARG A 9 -2.53 -1.43 7.81
CA ARG A 9 -3.72 -1.10 7.01
C ARG A 9 -4.09 -2.26 6.10
N ILE A 10 -5.38 -2.52 6.00
CA ILE A 10 -5.94 -3.63 5.23
C ILE A 10 -6.45 -3.12 3.88
N PHE A 11 -6.19 -3.85 2.80
CA PHE A 11 -6.79 -3.56 1.49
C PHE A 11 -8.28 -3.96 1.47
N PRO A 12 -9.21 -3.03 1.16
CA PRO A 12 -10.63 -3.35 1.09
C PRO A 12 -11.07 -3.86 -0.30
N PHE A 13 -10.16 -3.94 -1.27
CA PHE A 13 -10.43 -4.25 -2.68
C PHE A 13 -9.30 -5.07 -3.32
N GLY A 14 -9.49 -5.46 -4.59
CA GLY A 14 -8.44 -5.99 -5.44
C GLY A 14 -7.99 -7.40 -5.09
N LYS A 15 -6.83 -7.78 -5.64
CA LYS A 15 -6.22 -9.11 -5.49
C LYS A 15 -5.91 -9.44 -4.03
N HIS A 16 -5.39 -8.46 -3.29
CA HIS A 16 -4.93 -8.59 -1.90
C HIS A 16 -6.00 -8.17 -0.87
N LYS A 17 -7.29 -8.29 -1.21
CA LYS A 17 -8.39 -7.87 -0.33
C LYS A 17 -8.35 -8.65 0.99
N GLY A 18 -8.35 -7.93 2.10
CA GLY A 18 -8.29 -8.49 3.44
C GLY A 18 -6.87 -8.66 3.99
N GLU A 19 -5.85 -8.41 3.18
CA GLU A 19 -4.44 -8.50 3.59
C GLU A 19 -3.89 -7.14 4.03
N TYR A 20 -2.86 -7.18 4.86
CA TYR A 20 -2.18 -5.99 5.36
C TYR A 20 -1.15 -5.46 4.33
N ILE A 21 -0.94 -4.15 4.27
CA ILE A 21 0.14 -3.55 3.46
C ILE A 21 1.49 -4.25 3.74
N GLY A 22 1.77 -4.53 5.01
CA GLY A 22 3.01 -5.18 5.42
C GLY A 22 3.20 -6.61 4.90
N ASP A 23 2.13 -7.34 4.62
CA ASP A 23 2.23 -8.66 4.01
C ASP A 23 2.40 -8.52 2.49
N VAL A 24 1.61 -7.64 1.86
CA VAL A 24 1.64 -7.42 0.41
C VAL A 24 2.99 -6.87 -0.06
N ILE A 25 3.65 -5.98 0.70
CA ILE A 25 4.98 -5.48 0.34
C ILE A 25 6.04 -6.59 0.31
N MET A 26 5.91 -7.59 1.19
CA MET A 26 6.84 -8.72 1.28
C MET A 26 6.57 -9.78 0.20
N GLU A 27 5.30 -9.99 -0.17
CA GLU A 27 4.89 -11.05 -1.08
C GLU A 27 4.75 -10.59 -2.55
N ASP A 28 4.30 -9.35 -2.78
CA ASP A 28 3.99 -8.81 -4.11
C ASP A 28 4.20 -7.27 -4.19
N GLN A 29 5.44 -6.82 -3.96
CA GLN A 29 5.81 -5.40 -4.10
C GLN A 29 5.42 -4.77 -5.45
N LYS A 30 5.37 -5.58 -6.53
CA LYS A 30 5.00 -5.10 -7.87
C LYS A 30 3.54 -4.69 -7.96
N TYR A 31 2.67 -5.38 -7.22
CA TYR A 31 1.27 -4.96 -7.11
C TYR A 31 1.16 -3.57 -6.48
N LEU A 32 1.94 -3.28 -5.43
CA LEU A 32 1.90 -1.97 -4.78
C LEU A 32 2.44 -0.86 -5.68
N LEU A 33 3.52 -1.11 -6.43
CA LEU A 33 4.06 -0.18 -7.42
C LEU A 33 3.03 0.13 -8.52
N TRP A 34 2.40 -0.89 -9.09
CA TRP A 34 1.32 -0.70 -10.05
C TRP A 34 0.16 0.09 -9.44
N LEU A 35 -0.24 -0.26 -8.22
CA LEU A 35 -1.42 0.32 -7.59
C LEU A 35 -1.26 1.81 -7.31
N ILE A 36 -0.06 2.29 -6.94
CA ILE A 36 0.17 3.73 -6.74
C ILE A 36 0.22 4.54 -8.03
N ASP A 37 0.39 3.91 -9.19
CA ASP A 37 0.29 4.55 -10.49
C ASP A 37 -1.16 4.68 -10.98
N GLU A 38 -2.10 4.03 -10.30
CA GLU A 38 -3.52 4.06 -10.66
C GLU A 38 -4.23 5.28 -10.05
N ASP A 39 -4.66 6.20 -10.91
CA ASP A 39 -5.43 7.41 -10.59
C ASP A 39 -6.58 7.20 -9.58
N TRP A 40 -7.28 6.07 -9.69
CA TRP A 40 -8.43 5.78 -8.85
C TRP A 40 -8.03 5.45 -7.41
N PHE A 41 -6.82 4.97 -7.17
CA PHE A 41 -6.40 4.55 -5.84
C PHE A 41 -6.23 5.75 -4.92
N GLU A 42 -5.52 6.79 -5.36
CA GLU A 42 -5.38 8.05 -4.62
C GLU A 42 -6.76 8.71 -4.41
N LYS A 43 -7.59 8.76 -5.45
CA LYS A 43 -8.91 9.42 -5.41
C LYS A 43 -9.90 8.74 -4.47
N ASN A 44 -9.96 7.41 -4.46
CA ASN A 44 -10.95 6.66 -3.69
C ASN A 44 -10.46 6.25 -2.30
N TYR A 45 -9.14 6.09 -2.12
CA TYR A 45 -8.55 5.58 -0.88
C TYR A 45 -7.32 6.41 -0.44
N PRO A 46 -7.45 7.74 -0.26
CA PRO A 46 -6.31 8.64 -0.07
C PRO A 46 -5.43 8.27 1.14
N THR A 47 -6.03 7.84 2.26
CA THR A 47 -5.27 7.43 3.45
C THR A 47 -4.54 6.08 3.29
N LEU A 48 -5.04 5.21 2.40
CA LEU A 48 -4.38 3.94 2.08
C LEU A 48 -3.27 4.17 1.04
N PHE A 49 -3.48 5.09 0.09
CA PHE A 49 -2.47 5.58 -0.83
C PHE A 49 -1.28 6.21 -0.10
N GLU A 50 -1.54 7.12 0.84
CA GLU A 50 -0.50 7.75 1.67
C GLU A 50 0.31 6.70 2.45
N ALA A 51 -0.37 5.72 3.05
CA ALA A 51 0.31 4.65 3.77
C ALA A 51 1.14 3.75 2.83
N THR A 52 0.61 3.42 1.65
CA THR A 52 1.30 2.56 0.68
C THR A 52 2.55 3.27 0.14
N THR A 53 2.43 4.53 -0.27
CA THR A 53 3.56 5.35 -0.73
C THR A 53 4.59 5.60 0.36
N PHE A 54 4.16 5.81 1.61
CA PHE A 54 5.07 5.92 2.75
C PHE A 54 5.91 4.64 2.93
N ILE A 55 5.29 3.46 2.85
CA ILE A 55 6.01 2.18 2.95
C ILE A 55 6.97 1.99 1.77
N LEU A 56 6.52 2.24 0.54
CA LEU A 56 7.37 2.09 -0.65
C LEU A 56 8.61 3.01 -0.60
N LYS A 57 8.48 4.24 -0.09
CA LYS A 57 9.61 5.16 0.12
C LYS A 57 10.58 4.66 1.19
N ASN A 58 10.07 4.14 2.30
CA ASN A 58 10.93 3.60 3.37
C ASN A 58 11.72 2.36 2.91
N GLU A 59 11.12 1.55 2.04
CA GLU A 59 11.75 0.38 1.42
C GLU A 59 12.64 0.75 0.22
N ASN A 60 12.77 2.04 -0.12
CA ASN A 60 13.55 2.56 -1.26
C ASN A 60 13.11 1.99 -2.62
N LEU A 61 11.80 1.76 -2.79
CA LEU A 61 11.22 1.26 -4.04
C LEU A 61 10.72 2.37 -4.97
N ILE A 62 10.51 3.58 -4.43
CA ILE A 62 10.16 4.82 -5.15
C ILE A 62 10.78 6.05 -4.49
#